data_AF-A0A7X5VST8-F1
#
_entry.id   AF-A0A7X5VST8-F1
#
_cell.length_a   1.000
_cell.length_b   1.000
_cell.length_c   1.000
_cell.angle_alpha   90.00
_cell.angle_beta   90.00
_cell.angle_gamma   90.00
#
_symmetry.space_group_name_H-M   'P 1'
#
loop_
_entity.id
_entity.type
_entity.pdbx_description
1 polymer ?
#
loop_
_entity_poly.entity_id
_entity_poly.type
_entity_poly.pdbx_seq_one_letter_code
_entity_poly.pdbx_strand_id
1 'polypeptide(L)'
;LLDGMVADYTTVDVLADPAIREGIKEYSQWPTIPQLYVRGEFIGGCDIVQELDASGELAESLGVEPIEVGEPPEIEITTAAATALREAAQSAPDDA
;
A
#
# COMPACT_ATOMS: atom_id res chain seq x y z
N LEU A 1 2.21 8.24 -1.55
CA LEU A 1 1.28 7.10 -1.47
C LEU A 1 0.77 6.78 -2.87
N LEU A 2 -0.11 7.61 -3.45
CA LEU A 2 -0.71 7.34 -4.77
C LEU A 2 0.32 7.23 -5.91
N ASP A 3 1.42 7.98 -5.88
CA ASP A 3 2.52 7.88 -6.86
C ASP A 3 3.10 6.46 -7.01
N GLY A 4 2.97 5.63 -5.96
CA GLY A 4 3.45 4.24 -5.96
C GLY A 4 2.39 3.22 -6.35
N MET A 5 1.13 3.63 -6.55
CA MET A 5 -0.01 2.74 -6.77
C MET A 5 -0.63 2.91 -8.17
N VAL A 6 -0.70 4.13 -8.67
CA VAL A 6 -1.33 4.45 -9.94
C VAL A 6 -0.39 5.24 -10.84
N ALA A 7 -0.51 5.02 -12.15
CA ALA A 7 0.31 5.70 -13.14
C ALA A 7 -0.05 7.19 -13.28
N ASP A 8 -1.34 7.51 -13.20
CA ASP A 8 -1.87 8.85 -13.44
C ASP A 8 -2.99 9.20 -12.47
N TYR A 9 -2.96 10.42 -11.95
CA TYR A 9 -4.05 11.03 -11.19
C TYR A 9 -3.99 12.56 -11.35
N THR A 10 -5.08 13.24 -10.99
CA THR A 10 -5.16 14.71 -11.05
C THR A 10 -5.20 15.29 -9.64
N THR A 11 -4.44 16.36 -9.41
CA THR A 11 -4.51 17.17 -8.19
C THR A 11 -5.20 18.49 -8.49
N VAL A 12 -5.96 18.97 -7.51
CA VAL A 12 -6.61 20.28 -7.57
C VAL A 12 -6.18 21.07 -6.34
N ASP A 13 -5.52 22.20 -6.57
CA ASP A 13 -5.18 23.12 -5.48
C ASP A 13 -6.40 23.96 -5.11
N VAL A 14 -7.08 23.52 -4.06
CA VAL A 14 -8.26 24.21 -3.52
C VAL A 14 -7.92 25.46 -2.73
N LEU A 15 -6.65 25.72 -2.39
CA LEU A 15 -6.26 26.95 -1.72
C LEU A 15 -6.23 28.15 -2.68
N ALA A 16 -6.12 27.88 -3.98
CA ALA A 16 -6.16 28.90 -5.03
C ALA A 16 -7.58 29.45 -5.29
N ASP A 17 -8.63 28.69 -4.96
CA ASP A 17 -10.02 29.09 -5.19
C ASP A 17 -10.92 28.76 -3.97
N PRO A 18 -11.37 29.78 -3.21
CA PRO A 18 -12.26 29.60 -2.08
C PRO A 18 -13.60 28.92 -2.41
N ALA A 19 -14.14 29.12 -3.62
CA ALA A 19 -15.41 28.53 -4.02
C ALA A 19 -15.27 27.01 -4.20
N ILE A 20 -14.16 26.56 -4.80
CA ILE A 20 -13.84 25.13 -4.89
C ILE A 20 -13.62 24.57 -3.48
N ARG A 21 -12.86 25.27 -2.62
CA ARG A 21 -12.57 24.83 -1.26
C ARG A 21 -13.82 24.55 -0.44
N GLU A 22 -14.80 25.43 -0.48
CA GLU A 22 -16.05 25.22 0.26
C GLU A 22 -16.96 24.22 -0.46
N GLY A 23 -17.04 24.28 -1.79
CA GLY A 23 -17.86 23.36 -2.59
C GLY A 23 -17.49 21.88 -2.41
N ILE A 24 -16.21 21.54 -2.32
CA ILE A 24 -15.79 20.13 -2.13
C ILE A 24 -16.19 19.59 -0.75
N LYS A 25 -16.24 20.45 0.28
CA LYS A 25 -16.64 20.05 1.64
C LYS A 25 -18.13 19.78 1.70
N GLU A 26 -18.93 20.62 1.03
CA GLU A 26 -20.37 20.43 0.94
C GLU A 26 -20.71 19.17 0.13
N TYR A 27 -20.03 18.96 -1.01
CA TYR A 27 -20.25 17.80 -1.88
C TYR A 27 -19.95 16.46 -1.18
N SER A 28 -18.80 16.35 -0.51
CA SER A 28 -18.43 15.14 0.25
C SER A 28 -19.13 15.02 1.60
N GLN A 29 -19.76 16.10 2.09
CA GLN A 29 -20.14 16.25 3.48
C GLN A 29 -18.95 16.03 4.44
N TRP A 30 -17.75 16.41 4.01
CA TRP A 30 -16.50 16.19 4.75
C TRP A 30 -15.76 17.50 5.00
N PRO A 31 -15.38 17.82 6.26
CA PRO A 31 -14.91 19.17 6.61
C PRO A 31 -13.43 19.43 6.25
N THR A 32 -12.63 18.38 6.06
CA THR A 32 -11.16 18.50 5.96
C THR A 32 -10.62 18.20 4.56
N ILE A 33 -9.39 18.64 4.34
CA ILE A 33 -8.57 18.47 3.13
C ILE A 33 -7.24 17.85 3.60
N PRO A 34 -6.60 16.95 2.83
CA PRO A 34 -6.95 16.50 1.48
C PRO A 34 -8.16 15.55 1.42
N GLN A 35 -8.83 15.48 0.26
CA GLN A 35 -9.93 14.56 -0.04
C GLN A 35 -9.59 13.75 -1.29
N LEU A 36 -9.75 12.43 -1.24
CA LEU A 36 -9.56 11.54 -2.39
C LEU A 36 -10.90 11.17 -3.01
N TYR A 37 -10.95 11.22 -4.35
CA TYR A 37 -12.10 10.77 -5.13
C TYR A 37 -11.66 9.77 -6.18
N VAL A 38 -12.46 8.71 -6.36
CA VAL A 38 -12.24 7.70 -7.41
C VAL A 38 -13.53 7.57 -8.19
N ARG A 39 -13.46 7.76 -9.52
CA ARG A 39 -14.63 7.71 -10.42
C ARG A 39 -15.80 8.63 -9.99
N GLY A 40 -15.49 9.75 -9.33
CA GLY A 40 -16.47 10.73 -8.86
C GLY A 40 -17.04 10.44 -7.46
N GLU A 41 -16.66 9.32 -6.85
CA GLU A 41 -17.07 8.94 -5.50
C GLU A 41 -16.01 9.36 -4.46
N PHE A 42 -16.47 9.88 -3.32
CA PHE A 42 -15.60 10.26 -2.21
C PHE A 42 -15.11 9.02 -1.48
N ILE A 43 -13.78 8.86 -1.39
CA ILE A 43 -13.15 7.73 -0.70
C ILE A 43 -12.82 8.08 0.75
N GLY A 44 -12.28 9.26 1.00
CA GLY A 44 -11.89 9.67 2.35
C GLY A 44 -10.88 10.81 2.43
N GLY A 45 -10.58 11.18 3.67
CA GLY A 45 -9.48 12.06 4.04
C GLY A 45 -8.13 11.31 4.11
N CYS A 46 -7.07 12.03 4.50
CA CYS A 46 -5.71 11.49 4.59
C CYS A 46 -5.56 10.28 5.53
N ASP A 47 -6.23 10.32 6.69
CA ASP A 47 -6.26 9.27 7.69
C ASP A 47 -6.95 8.01 7.17
N ILE A 48 -8.17 8.16 6.65
CA ILE A 48 -8.95 7.04 6.08
C ILE A 48 -8.18 6.39 4.92
N VAL A 49 -7.61 7.19 4.01
CA VAL A 49 -6.85 6.66 2.86
C VAL A 49 -5.62 5.86 3.31
N GLN A 50 -4.96 6.26 4.41
CA GLN A 50 -3.85 5.48 4.98
C GLN A 50 -4.33 4.17 5.62
N GLU A 51 -5.49 4.16 6.26
CA GLU A 51 -6.09 2.93 6.80
C GLU A 51 -6.49 1.96 5.68
N LEU A 52 -7.10 2.46 4.60
CA LEU A 52 -7.44 1.67 3.41
C LEU A 52 -6.20 1.13 2.68
N ASP A 53 -5.11 1.88 2.67
CA ASP A 53 -3.82 1.39 2.17
C ASP A 53 -3.30 0.24 3.04
N ALA A 54 -3.33 0.42 4.37
CA ALA A 54 -2.89 -0.61 5.29
C ALA A 54 -3.74 -1.89 5.25
N SER A 55 -5.05 -1.79 4.95
CA SER A 55 -5.94 -2.94 4.78
C SER A 55 -5.85 -3.58 3.38
N GLY A 56 -5.29 -2.87 2.39
CA GLY A 56 -5.26 -3.28 0.98
C GLY A 56 -6.52 -2.89 0.18
N GLU A 57 -7.58 -2.43 0.84
CA GLU A 57 -8.86 -2.04 0.22
C GLU A 57 -8.72 -0.82 -0.70
N LEU A 58 -7.69 0.02 -0.48
CA LEU A 58 -7.40 1.14 -1.37
C LEU A 58 -7.01 0.67 -2.77
N ALA A 59 -6.21 -0.40 -2.90
CA ALA A 59 -5.80 -0.94 -4.19
C ALA A 59 -7.01 -1.42 -5.01
N GLU A 60 -7.95 -2.09 -4.35
CA GLU A 60 -9.23 -2.52 -4.94
C GLU A 60 -10.04 -1.32 -5.44
N SER A 61 -10.18 -0.29 -4.60
CA SER A 61 -10.89 0.95 -4.95
C SER A 61 -10.29 1.63 -6.18
N LEU A 62 -8.95 1.69 -6.24
CA LEU A 62 -8.20 2.25 -7.36
C LEU A 62 -8.23 1.38 -8.62
N GLY A 63 -8.71 0.13 -8.53
CA GLY A 63 -8.68 -0.83 -9.64
C GLY A 63 -7.28 -1.30 -10.00
N VAL A 64 -6.37 -1.27 -9.02
CA VAL A 64 -5.04 -1.87 -9.15
C VAL A 64 -5.24 -3.36 -8.89
N GLU A 65 -5.01 -4.19 -9.92
CA GLU A 65 -5.06 -5.63 -9.73
C GLU A 65 -4.02 -6.03 -8.67
N PRO A 66 -4.41 -6.84 -7.66
CA PRO A 66 -3.44 -7.38 -6.73
C PRO A 66 -2.34 -8.07 -7.52
N ILE A 67 -1.07 -7.81 -7.18
CA ILE A 67 0.00 -8.64 -7.70
C ILE A 67 -0.30 -10.05 -7.23
N GLU A 68 -0.71 -10.93 -8.14
CA GLU A 68 -0.83 -12.34 -7.84
C GLU A 68 0.57 -12.77 -7.38
N VAL A 69 0.70 -13.01 -6.08
CA VAL A 69 1.87 -13.69 -5.54
C VAL A 69 1.80 -15.08 -6.15
N GLY A 70 2.45 -15.25 -7.30
CA GLY A 70 2.62 -16.54 -7.93
C GLY A 70 3.17 -17.52 -6.90
N GLU A 71 2.90 -18.82 -7.10
CA GLU A 71 3.33 -19.86 -6.17
C GLU A 71 4.72 -19.55 -5.63
N PRO A 72 4.87 -19.48 -4.29
CA PRO A 72 6.16 -19.15 -3.69
C PRO A 72 7.20 -20.06 -4.35
N PRO A 73 8.33 -19.50 -4.82
CA PRO A 73 9.29 -20.27 -5.59
C PRO A 73 9.64 -21.52 -4.80
N GLU A 74 9.61 -22.69 -5.44
CA GLU A 74 10.06 -23.91 -4.80
C GLU A 74 11.51 -23.71 -4.32
N ILE A 75 11.68 -23.64 -3.00
CA ILE A 75 13.01 -23.53 -2.40
C ILE A 75 13.59 -24.94 -2.36
N GLU A 76 14.42 -25.28 -3.35
CA GLU A 76 15.18 -26.52 -3.33
C GLU A 76 16.41 -26.36 -2.44
N ILE A 77 16.41 -27.02 -1.28
CA ILE A 77 17.62 -27.10 -0.46
C ILE A 77 18.58 -28.07 -1.14
N THR A 78 19.60 -27.52 -1.79
CA THR A 78 20.66 -28.35 -2.38
C THR A 78 21.33 -29.21 -1.30
N THR A 79 21.77 -30.41 -1.66
CA THR A 79 22.50 -31.30 -0.74
C THR A 79 23.71 -30.60 -0.12
N ALA A 80 24.42 -29.77 -0.88
CA ALA A 80 25.54 -28.97 -0.39
C ALA A 80 25.12 -27.98 0.70
N ALA A 81 24.00 -27.27 0.51
CA ALA A 81 23.46 -26.36 1.52
C ALA A 81 22.98 -27.11 2.78
N ALA A 82 22.30 -28.25 2.60
CA ALA A 82 21.86 -29.09 3.72
C ALA A 82 23.04 -29.67 4.53
N THR A 83 24.13 -30.03 3.87
CA THR A 83 25.36 -30.50 4.52
C THR A 83 26.04 -29.37 5.27
N ALA A 84 26.23 -28.20 4.64
CA ALA A 84 26.84 -27.05 5.27
C ALA A 84 26.10 -26.59 6.54
N LEU A 85 24.76 -26.60 6.52
CA LEU A 85 23.95 -26.28 7.71
C LEU A 85 24.10 -27.31 8.84
N ARG A 86 24.22 -28.61 8.52
CA ARG A 86 24.41 -29.67 9.53
C ARG A 86 25.81 -29.64 10.14
N GLU A 87 26.84 -29.38 9.34
CA GLU A 87 28.22 -29.27 9.80
C GLU A 87 28.39 -28.07 10.72
N ALA A 88 27.84 -26.91 10.35
CA ALA A 88 27.87 -25.71 11.17
C ALA A 88 27.13 -25.88 12.51
N ALA A 89 26.04 -26.66 12.54
CA ALA A 89 25.31 -26.97 13.78
C ALA A 89 26.06 -27.94 14.71
N GLN A 90 26.96 -28.76 14.16
CA GLN A 90 27.78 -29.73 14.92
C GLN A 90 29.12 -29.15 15.38
N SER A 91 29.56 -28.02 14.80
CA SER A 91 30.82 -27.38 15.13
C SER A 91 30.71 -26.25 16.16
N ALA A 92 29.56 -26.05 16.80
CA ALA A 92 29.46 -25.16 17.95
C ALA A 92 30.23 -25.80 19.13
N PRO A 93 31.34 -25.19 19.61
CA PRO A 93 31.91 -25.63 20.87
C PRO A 93 30.89 -25.34 21.97
N ASP A 94 30.58 -26.35 22.78
CA ASP A 94 30.05 -26.13 24.13
C ASP A 94 31.13 -25.33 24.88
N ASP A 95 31.01 -23.99 24.89
CA ASP A 95 31.78 -23.13 25.78
C ASP A 95 31.30 -23.42 27.22
N ALA A 96 31.99 -24.37 27.84
CA ALA A 96 31.96 -24.71 29.26
C ALA A 96 32.80 -23.75 30.11
#